data_AF-A0A533Y5V1-F1
#
_entry.id   AF-A0A533Y5V1-F1
#
_cell.length_a   1.000
_cell.length_b   1.000
_cell.length_c   1.000
_cell.angle_alpha   90.00
_cell.angle_beta   90.00
_cell.angle_gamma   90.00
#
_symmetry.space_group_name_H-M   'P 1'
#
loop_
_entity.id
_entity.type
_entity.pdbx_description
1 polymer ?
#
loop_
_entity_poly.entity_id
_entity_poly.type
_entity_poly.pdbx_seq_one_letter_code
_entity_poly.pdbx_strand_id
1 'polypeptide(L)'
;MNRLVLGILLGIAFGVIDVLMVLNHPDRTTAMLLQAFSSRFAIGVLGANISLPMHPALGGALVGLLISLPDAFIAKSYVGIIGTGLIFGALAGWAAKAWAA
;
A
#
# COMPACT_ATOMS: atom_id res chain seq x y z
N MET A 1 -0.05 -14.16 14.00
CA MET A 1 0.90 -13.04 14.22
C MET A 1 0.14 -11.80 14.66
N ASN A 2 0.71 -10.94 15.49
CA ASN A 2 0.06 -9.66 15.81
C ASN A 2 -0.18 -8.85 14.51
N ARG A 3 -1.41 -8.37 14.30
CA ARG A 3 -1.81 -7.56 13.13
C ARG A 3 -0.91 -6.36 12.89
N LEU A 4 -0.46 -5.70 13.96
CA LEU A 4 0.42 -4.55 13.85
C LEU A 4 1.78 -4.95 13.27
N VAL A 5 2.37 -6.03 13.78
CA VAL A 5 3.67 -6.54 13.31
C VAL A 5 3.56 -6.99 11.85
N LEU A 6 2.50 -7.73 11.51
CA LEU A 6 2.24 -8.12 10.12
C LEU A 6 2.11 -6.90 9.21
N GLY A 7 1.34 -5.89 9.63
CA GLY A 7 1.15 -4.65 8.87
C GLY A 7 2.45 -3.87 8.66
N ILE A 8 3.32 -3.79 9.66
CA ILE A 8 4.64 -3.17 9.54
C ILE A 8 5.50 -3.92 8.52
N LEU A 9 5.55 -5.26 8.59
CA LEU A 9 6.35 -6.07 7.66
C LEU A 9 5.85 -5.92 6.21
N LEU A 10 4.53 -5.99 6.01
CA LEU A 10 3.91 -5.77 4.71
C LEU A 10 4.16 -4.36 4.20
N GLY A 11 4.05 -3.35 5.08
CA GLY A 11 4.31 -1.96 4.74
C GLY A 11 5.75 -1.73 4.28
N ILE A 12 6.73 -2.30 4.98
CA ILE A 12 8.14 -2.24 4.57
C ILE A 12 8.33 -2.93 3.22
N ALA A 13 7.79 -4.14 3.05
CA ALA A 13 7.92 -4.90 1.81
C ALA A 13 7.33 -4.15 0.61
N PHE A 14 6.09 -3.65 0.73
CA PHE A 14 5.43 -2.89 -0.33
C PHE A 14 6.13 -1.56 -0.61
N GLY A 15 6.56 -0.86 0.45
CA GLY A 15 7.31 0.39 0.32
C GLY A 15 8.63 0.20 -0.44
N VAL A 16 9.38 -0.86 -0.14
CA VAL A 16 10.62 -1.18 -0.86
C VAL A 16 10.33 -1.53 -2.31
N ILE A 17 9.31 -2.35 -2.59
CA ILE A 17 8.92 -2.71 -3.97
C ILE A 17 8.58 -1.45 -4.78
N ASP A 18 7.80 -0.53 -4.22
CA ASP A 18 7.39 0.69 -4.92
C ASP A 18 8.56 1.65 -5.14
N VAL A 19 9.46 1.79 -4.16
CA VAL A 19 10.72 2.54 -4.31
C VAL A 19 11.56 1.98 -5.45
N LEU A 20 11.69 0.65 -5.57
CA LEU A 20 12.41 0.03 -6.68
C LEU A 20 11.78 0.32 -8.05
N MET A 21 10.44 0.41 -8.12
CA MET A 21 9.74 0.82 -9.35
C MET A 21 10.03 2.29 -9.71
N VAL A 22 10.00 3.19 -8.72
CA VAL A 22 10.29 4.62 -8.92
C VAL A 22 11.76 4.85 -9.25
N LEU A 23 12.68 4.03 -8.72
CA LEU A 23 14.10 4.15 -9.06
C LEU A 23 14.36 4.00 -10.55
N ASN A 24 13.54 3.28 -11.31
CA ASN A 24 13.73 3.16 -12.76
C ASN A 24 13.30 4.40 -13.56
N HIS A 25 12.73 5.42 -12.91
CA HIS A 25 12.31 6.65 -13.58
C HIS A 25 13.49 7.62 -13.76
N PRO A 26 13.69 8.22 -14.95
CA PRO A 26 14.80 9.12 -15.23
C PRO A 26 14.83 10.35 -14.31
N ASP A 27 13.65 10.93 -14.05
CA ASP A 27 13.48 12.17 -13.30
C ASP A 27 13.12 11.94 -11.82
N ARG A 28 13.55 10.80 -11.28
CA ARG A 28 13.28 10.43 -9.88
C ARG A 28 13.83 11.47 -8.91
N THR A 29 13.00 11.92 -7.99
CA THR A 29 13.39 12.82 -6.90
C THR A 29 13.31 12.11 -5.55
N THR A 30 14.04 12.59 -4.54
CA THR A 30 13.93 12.09 -3.17
C THR A 30 12.50 12.18 -2.64
N ALA A 31 11.77 13.23 -3.01
CA ALA A 31 10.37 13.40 -2.63
C ALA A 31 9.48 12.29 -3.21
N MET A 32 9.69 11.90 -4.47
CA MET A 32 8.95 10.79 -5.10
C MET A 32 9.26 9.45 -4.44
N LEU A 33 10.52 9.19 -4.08
CA LEU A 33 10.91 7.96 -3.38
C LEU A 33 10.29 7.89 -1.98
N LEU A 34 10.29 9.01 -1.25
CA LEU A 34 9.65 9.08 0.07
C LEU A 34 8.13 8.95 -0.02
N GLN A 35 7.50 9.56 -1.02
CA GLN A 35 6.06 9.45 -1.26
C GLN A 35 5.67 8.00 -1.60
N ALA A 36 6.37 7.37 -2.54
CA ALA A 36 6.19 5.96 -2.89
C ALA A 36 6.29 5.05 -1.65
N PHE A 37 7.39 5.15 -0.89
CA PHE A 37 7.56 4.36 0.32
C PHE A 37 6.45 4.61 1.35
N SER A 38 6.20 5.89 1.69
CA SER A 38 5.28 6.26 2.78
C SER A 38 3.86 5.82 2.49
N SER A 39 3.39 5.99 1.26
CA SER A 39 2.05 5.56 0.86
C SER A 39 1.92 4.04 0.93
N ARG A 40 2.89 3.27 0.43
CA ARG A 40 2.79 1.79 0.44
C ARG A 40 3.02 1.22 1.83
N PHE A 41 3.83 1.89 2.66
CA PHE A 41 3.96 1.59 4.07
C PHE A 41 2.63 1.78 4.81
N ALA A 42 1.97 2.91 4.59
CA ALA A 42 0.64 3.19 5.16
C ALA A 42 -0.40 2.15 4.70
N ILE A 43 -0.38 1.73 3.43
CA ILE A 43 -1.25 0.67 2.91
C ILE A 43 -1.02 -0.65 3.63
N GLY A 44 0.24 -1.06 3.84
CA GLY A 44 0.55 -2.30 4.56
C GLY A 44 0.07 -2.27 6.01
N VAL A 45 0.34 -1.18 6.72
CA VAL A 45 -0.06 -1.02 8.13
C VAL A 45 -1.59 -0.95 8.25
N LEU A 46 -2.24 -0.04 7.52
CA LEU A 46 -3.67 0.19 7.65
C LEU A 46 -4.49 -0.95 7.03
N GLY A 47 -4.07 -1.47 5.88
CA GLY A 47 -4.75 -2.59 5.21
C GLY A 47 -4.77 -3.87 6.04
N ALA A 48 -3.76 -4.09 6.90
CA ALA A 48 -3.72 -5.25 7.79
C ALA A 48 -4.46 -5.04 9.13
N ASN A 49 -4.68 -3.79 9.56
CA ASN A 49 -5.21 -3.48 10.90
C ASN A 49 -6.66 -2.99 10.89
N ILE A 50 -7.09 -2.27 9.85
CA ILE A 50 -8.47 -1.77 9.76
C ILE A 50 -9.43 -2.94 9.54
N SER A 51 -10.47 -3.01 10.39
CA SER A 51 -11.54 -3.98 10.27
C SER A 51 -12.81 -3.29 9.78
N LEU A 52 -13.22 -3.59 8.55
CA LEU A 52 -14.47 -3.13 7.95
C LEU A 52 -15.49 -4.27 7.91
N PRO A 53 -16.81 -3.99 7.88
CA PRO A 53 -17.86 -5.00 7.79
C PRO A 53 -17.97 -5.59 6.37
N MET A 54 -16.86 -6.12 5.84
CA MET A 54 -16.73 -6.73 4.52
C MET A 54 -15.55 -7.72 4.50
N HIS A 55 -15.33 -8.40 3.38
CA HIS A 55 -14.18 -9.29 3.24
C HIS A 55 -12.86 -8.51 3.45
N PRO A 56 -11.91 -8.96 4.29
CA PRO A 56 -10.69 -8.22 4.62
C PRO A 56 -9.88 -7.77 3.40
N ALA A 57 -9.80 -8.59 2.34
CA ALA A 57 -9.16 -8.19 1.09
C ALA A 57 -9.85 -6.99 0.41
N LEU A 58 -11.19 -6.91 0.44
CA LEU A 58 -11.93 -5.77 -0.11
C LEU A 58 -11.72 -4.52 0.76
N GLY A 59 -11.70 -4.68 2.08
CA GLY A 59 -11.41 -3.58 2.99
C GLY A 59 -9.99 -3.03 2.81
N GLY A 60 -9.01 -3.93 2.67
CA GLY A 60 -7.64 -3.57 2.33
C GLY A 60 -7.53 -2.88 0.97
N ALA A 61 -8.23 -3.39 -0.06
CA ALA A 61 -8.26 -2.74 -1.37
C ALA A 61 -8.82 -1.32 -1.30
N LEU A 62 -9.88 -1.10 -0.52
CA LEU A 62 -10.45 0.23 -0.28
C LEU A 62 -9.45 1.17 0.40
N VAL A 63 -8.72 0.69 1.41
CA VAL A 63 -7.63 1.44 2.05
C VAL A 63 -6.55 1.80 1.02
N GLY A 64 -6.14 0.82 0.22
CA GLY A 64 -5.19 0.99 -0.88
C GLY A 64 -5.59 2.07 -1.87
N LEU A 65 -6.86 2.05 -2.30
CA LEU A 65 -7.45 3.05 -3.18
C LEU A 65 -7.41 4.44 -2.55
N LEU A 66 -7.91 4.58 -1.32
CA LEU A 66 -8.03 5.88 -0.65
C LEU A 66 -6.67 6.54 -0.41
N ILE A 67 -5.66 5.76 -0.03
CA ILE A 67 -4.29 6.26 0.16
C ILE A 67 -3.65 6.64 -1.18
N SER A 68 -3.94 5.90 -2.24
CA SER A 68 -3.31 6.08 -3.56
C SER A 68 -3.95 7.20 -4.40
N LEU A 69 -5.16 7.62 -4.09
CA LEU A 69 -5.87 8.70 -4.79
C LEU A 69 -5.13 10.04 -4.80
N PRO A 70 -4.71 10.62 -3.65
CA PRO A 70 -4.00 11.90 -3.66
C PRO A 70 -2.69 11.82 -4.45
N ASP A 71 -1.93 10.74 -4.29
CA ASP A 71 -0.70 10.50 -5.05
C ASP A 71 -0.96 10.47 -6.56
N ALA A 72 -2.02 9.78 -6.98
CA ALA A 72 -2.42 9.70 -8.39
C ALA A 72 -2.82 11.06 -8.97
N PHE A 73 -3.45 11.93 -8.18
CA PHE A 73 -3.84 13.27 -8.63
C PHE A 73 -2.65 14.20 -8.83
N ILE A 74 -1.66 14.11 -7.94
CA ILE A 74 -0.43 14.90 -8.00
C ILE A 74 0.44 14.43 -9.16
N ALA A 75 0.71 13.13 -9.24
CA ALA A 75 1.60 12.54 -10.25
C ALA A 75 0.95 12.34 -11.64
N LYS A 76 -0.37 12.55 -11.75
CA LYS A 76 -1.17 12.26 -12.97
C LYS A 76 -1.04 10.82 -13.48
N SER A 77 -0.64 9.89 -12.61
CA SER A 77 -0.44 8.48 -12.93
C SER A 77 -1.52 7.64 -12.28
N TYR A 78 -2.70 7.58 -12.92
CA TYR A 78 -3.86 6.90 -12.37
C TYR A 78 -3.71 5.38 -12.37
N VAL A 79 -3.38 4.79 -13.51
CA VAL A 79 -3.33 3.33 -13.67
C VAL A 79 -2.25 2.72 -12.79
N GLY A 80 -1.04 3.28 -12.79
CA GLY A 80 0.08 2.77 -12.01
C GLY A 80 -0.14 2.90 -10.50
N ILE A 81 -0.48 4.11 -10.03
CA ILE A 81 -0.56 4.38 -8.60
C ILE A 81 -1.82 3.75 -7.98
N ILE A 82 -2.98 3.89 -8.63
CA ILE A 82 -4.22 3.29 -8.12
C ILE A 82 -4.19 1.76 -8.25
N GLY A 83 -3.67 1.23 -9.37
CA GLY A 83 -3.58 -0.21 -9.59
C GLY A 83 -2.72 -0.90 -8.55
N THR A 84 -1.50 -0.39 -8.31
CA THR A 84 -0.61 -0.92 -7.27
C THR A 84 -1.20 -0.75 -5.87
N GLY A 85 -1.84 0.40 -5.59
CA GLY A 85 -2.54 0.65 -4.34
C GLY A 85 -3.62 -0.38 -4.03
N LEU A 86 -4.51 -0.65 -4.99
CA LEU A 86 -5.56 -1.66 -4.87
C LEU A 86 -4.97 -3.06 -4.61
N ILE A 87 -3.95 -3.44 -5.37
CA ILE A 87 -3.31 -4.76 -5.25
C ILE A 87 -2.65 -4.92 -3.88
N PHE A 88 -1.79 -3.99 -3.47
CA PHE A 88 -1.11 -4.07 -2.18
C PHE A 88 -2.08 -3.99 -1.01
N GLY A 89 -3.11 -3.14 -1.10
CA GLY A 89 -4.18 -3.08 -0.12
C GLY A 89 -4.92 -4.41 0.02
N ALA A 90 -5.34 -5.01 -1.11
CA ALA A 90 -6.02 -6.29 -1.13
C ALA A 90 -5.16 -7.40 -0.52
N LEU A 91 -3.87 -7.44 -0.88
CA LEU A 91 -2.90 -8.37 -0.33
C LEU A 91 -2.71 -8.19 1.18
N ALA A 92 -2.64 -6.95 1.68
CA ALA A 92 -2.53 -6.70 3.12
C ALA A 92 -3.75 -7.19 3.91
N GLY A 93 -4.94 -6.86 3.44
CA GLY A 93 -6.18 -7.30 4.08
C GLY A 93 -6.34 -8.82 4.03
N TRP A 94 -5.99 -9.45 2.90
CA TRP A 94 -5.99 -10.90 2.76
C TRP A 94 -4.95 -11.57 3.69
N ALA A 95 -3.74 -11.03 3.73
CA ALA A 95 -2.66 -11.50 4.60
C ALA A 95 -3.06 -11.44 6.07
N ALA A 96 -3.72 -10.35 6.49
CA ALA A 96 -4.25 -10.23 7.85
C ALA A 96 -5.31 -11.29 8.16
N LYS A 97 -6.19 -11.62 7.21
CA LYS A 97 -7.13 -12.73 7.37
C LYS A 97 -6.42 -14.09 7.49
N ALA A 98 -5.35 -14.30 6.71
CA ALA A 98 -4.67 -15.58 6.63
C ALA A 98 -3.71 -15.86 7.81
N TRP A 99 -3.03 -14.83 8.30
CA TRP A 99 -1.90 -15.00 9.22
C TRP A 99 -1.98 -14.18 10.51
N ALA A 100 -2.91 -13.23 10.61
CA ALA A 100 -3.08 -12.52 11.87
C ALA A 100 -3.86 -13.38 12.88
N ALA A 101 -3.39 -13.35 14.13
CA ALA A 101 -4.03 -13.99 15.28
C ALA A 101 -4.50 -12.89 16.25
#